data_AF-A0AAU9QMG4-F1
#
_entry.id   AF-A0AAU9QMG4-F1
#
_cell.length_a   1.000
_cell.length_b   1.000
_cell.length_c   1.000
_cell.angle_alpha   90.00
_cell.angle_beta   90.00
_cell.angle_gamma   90.00
#
_symmetry.space_group_name_H-M   'P 1'
#
loop_
_entity.id
_entity.type
_entity.pdbx_description
1 polymer ?
#
loop_
_entity_poly.entity_id
_entity_poly.type
_entity_poly.pdbx_seq_one_letter_code
_entity_poly.pdbx_strand_id
1 'polypeptide(L)'
;MNIIDSIGNDIQKLQAFDDLTEKELLLSNYPHVEEATCGGEVPMSEVFDVDDIEDIYMRFKPYLDNPEISNASDIAPVIEGLGNAYVCLGFGSENKGFVYYLDFDFGCFLLDKNLDTFLSKLA
;
A
#
# COMPACT_ATOMS: atom_id res chain seq x y z
N MET A 1 -4.11 -18.74 -6.51
CA MET A 1 -5.08 -17.94 -5.74
C MET A 1 -5.19 -16.62 -6.47
N ASN A 2 -6.39 -16.21 -6.85
CA ASN A 2 -6.58 -14.94 -7.55
C ASN A 2 -6.41 -13.80 -6.55
N ILE A 3 -5.59 -12.79 -6.88
CA ILE A 3 -5.34 -11.63 -6.01
C ILE A 3 -6.66 -10.87 -5.77
N ILE A 4 -7.48 -10.74 -6.81
CA ILE A 4 -8.78 -10.07 -6.75
C ILE A 4 -9.71 -10.77 -5.75
N ASP A 5 -9.75 -12.10 -5.74
CA ASP A 5 -10.54 -12.85 -4.73
C ASP A 5 -10.06 -12.58 -3.30
N SER A 6 -8.79 -12.21 -3.13
CA SER A 6 -8.20 -11.96 -1.82
C SER A 6 -8.48 -10.54 -1.30
N ILE A 7 -8.29 -9.52 -2.15
CA ILE A 7 -8.29 -8.10 -1.74
C ILE A 7 -9.32 -7.23 -2.49
N GLY A 8 -10.13 -7.78 -3.39
CA GLY A 8 -11.09 -7.00 -4.20
C GLY A 8 -12.09 -6.20 -3.37
N ASN A 9 -12.61 -6.76 -2.27
CA ASN A 9 -13.48 -6.03 -1.35
C ASN A 9 -12.76 -4.86 -0.65
N ASP A 10 -11.47 -5.02 -0.36
CA ASP A 10 -10.66 -3.99 0.30
C ASP A 10 -10.36 -2.84 -0.67
N ILE A 11 -10.11 -3.15 -1.95
CA ILE A 11 -9.97 -2.13 -3.01
C ILE A 11 -11.28 -1.37 -3.23
N GLN A 12 -12.41 -2.07 -3.33
CA GLN A 12 -13.72 -1.41 -3.44
C GLN A 12 -14.01 -0.50 -2.25
N LYS A 13 -13.57 -0.88 -1.06
CA LYS A 13 -13.67 -0.06 0.15
C LYS A 13 -12.79 1.18 0.08
N LEU A 14 -11.56 1.07 -0.44
CA LEU A 14 -10.68 2.21 -0.70
C LEU A 14 -11.30 3.18 -1.71
N GLN A 15 -11.85 2.65 -2.80
CA GLN A 15 -12.52 3.45 -3.85
C GLN A 15 -13.78 4.16 -3.33
N ALA A 16 -14.49 3.54 -2.37
CA ALA A 16 -15.65 4.13 -1.71
C ALA A 16 -15.29 5.02 -0.51
N PHE A 17 -14.00 5.12 -0.15
CA PHE A 17 -13.56 5.98 0.93
C PHE A 17 -13.55 7.43 0.45
N ASP A 18 -14.43 8.23 1.03
CA ASP A 18 -14.65 9.62 0.65
C ASP A 18 -13.35 10.41 0.73
N ASP A 19 -13.10 11.22 -0.29
CA ASP A 19 -11.96 12.14 -0.39
C ASP A 19 -10.57 11.49 -0.24
N LEU A 20 -10.39 10.18 -0.50
CA LEU A 20 -9.09 9.53 -0.31
C LEU A 20 -7.95 10.21 -1.10
N THR A 21 -8.22 10.78 -2.26
CA THR A 21 -7.23 11.54 -3.06
C THR A 21 -6.94 12.95 -2.54
N GLU A 22 -7.75 13.44 -1.59
CA GLU A 22 -7.49 14.67 -0.84
C GLU A 22 -6.80 14.38 0.51
N LYS A 23 -6.59 13.10 0.84
CA LYS A 23 -5.95 12.65 2.07
C LYS A 23 -4.45 12.49 1.94
N GLU A 24 -3.77 12.58 3.07
CA GLU A 24 -2.33 12.40 3.17
C GLU A 24 -1.97 11.28 4.15
N LEU A 25 -0.96 10.49 3.78
CA LEU A 25 -0.32 9.54 4.69
C LEU A 25 0.76 10.27 5.48
N LEU A 26 0.52 10.46 6.78
CA LEU A 26 1.49 11.04 7.70
C LEU A 26 2.46 9.95 8.17
N LEU A 27 3.72 9.97 7.70
CA LEU A 27 4.73 8.97 8.05
C LEU A 27 5.11 9.01 9.54
N SER A 28 4.92 10.16 10.19
CA SER A 28 5.10 10.34 11.65
C SER A 28 4.15 9.50 12.50
N ASN A 29 3.05 8.98 11.92
CA ASN A 29 2.20 7.99 12.59
C ASN A 29 2.87 6.60 12.68
N TYR A 30 4.01 6.40 12.02
CA TYR A 30 4.73 5.14 11.89
C TYR A 30 6.23 5.34 12.21
N PRO A 31 6.63 5.29 13.49
CA PRO A 31 7.98 5.68 13.92
C PRO A 31 9.12 4.96 13.18
N HIS A 32 8.96 3.68 12.84
CA HIS A 32 9.96 2.90 12.09
C HIS A 32 10.08 3.33 10.63
N VAL A 33 9.01 3.87 10.03
CA VAL A 33 9.03 4.43 8.67
C VAL A 33 9.63 5.83 8.71
N GLU A 34 9.21 6.65 9.67
CA GLU A 34 9.76 8.00 9.86
C GLU A 34 11.29 7.98 10.05
N GLU A 35 11.79 7.07 10.90
CA GLU A 35 13.23 6.91 11.12
C GLU A 35 13.98 6.49 9.84
N ALA A 36 13.37 5.67 8.99
CA ALA A 36 14.00 5.17 7.77
C ALA A 36 13.94 6.15 6.59
N THR A 37 12.89 6.98 6.51
CA THR A 37 12.56 7.84 5.36
C THR A 37 12.82 9.33 5.61
N CYS A 38 13.20 9.69 6.85
CA CYS A 38 13.18 11.08 7.36
C CYS A 38 11.77 11.69 7.50
N GLY A 39 10.73 10.85 7.46
CA GLY A 39 9.35 11.23 7.68
C GLY A 39 8.75 12.05 6.54
N GLY A 40 7.64 12.73 6.84
CA GLY A 40 6.92 13.56 5.88
C GLY A 40 5.47 13.14 5.68
N GLU A 41 4.86 13.76 4.68
CA GLU A 41 3.47 13.58 4.28
C GLU A 41 3.49 13.08 2.85
N VAL A 42 2.76 12.00 2.58
CA VAL A 42 2.66 11.41 1.24
C VAL A 42 1.24 11.65 0.73
N PRO A 43 1.03 12.62 -0.17
CA PRO A 43 -0.25 12.83 -0.82
C PRO A 43 -0.61 11.63 -1.69
N MET A 44 -1.84 11.16 -1.58
CA MET A 44 -2.35 10.06 -2.39
C MET A 44 -2.93 10.61 -3.69
N SER A 45 -2.47 10.11 -4.83
CA SER A 45 -2.90 10.60 -6.15
C SER A 45 -4.05 9.79 -6.72
N GLU A 46 -4.00 8.46 -6.59
CA GLU A 46 -4.95 7.57 -7.28
C GLU A 46 -5.14 6.26 -6.52
N VAL A 47 -6.37 5.76 -6.49
CA VAL A 47 -6.67 4.37 -6.13
C VAL A 47 -6.81 3.57 -7.40
N PHE A 48 -6.04 2.49 -7.52
CA PHE A 48 -6.10 1.66 -8.71
C PHE A 48 -7.42 0.90 -8.82
N ASP A 49 -7.89 0.75 -10.05
CA ASP A 49 -9.10 0.00 -10.35
C ASP A 49 -8.91 -1.49 -10.08
N VAL A 50 -9.91 -2.12 -9.46
CA VAL A 50 -9.88 -3.55 -9.10
C VAL A 50 -9.59 -4.45 -10.29
N ASP A 51 -10.05 -4.07 -11.48
CA ASP A 51 -9.86 -4.81 -12.73
C ASP A 51 -8.41 -4.74 -13.25
N ASP A 52 -7.65 -3.72 -12.84
CA ASP A 52 -6.26 -3.50 -13.27
C ASP A 52 -5.22 -4.05 -12.28
N ILE A 53 -5.64 -4.46 -11.07
CA ILE A 53 -4.73 -4.88 -9.99
C ILE A 53 -3.83 -6.05 -10.37
N GLU A 54 -4.33 -7.00 -11.16
CA GLU A 54 -3.51 -8.14 -11.59
C GLU A 54 -2.37 -7.69 -12.51
N ASP A 55 -2.66 -6.81 -13.47
CA ASP A 55 -1.66 -6.24 -14.36
C ASP A 55 -0.66 -5.36 -13.61
N ILE A 56 -1.14 -4.55 -12.65
CA ILE A 56 -0.29 -3.71 -11.80
C ILE A 56 0.62 -4.58 -10.94
N TYR A 57 0.08 -5.59 -10.25
CA TYR A 57 0.88 -6.53 -9.47
C TYR A 57 1.97 -7.18 -10.33
N MET A 58 1.63 -7.64 -11.55
CA MET A 58 2.60 -8.27 -12.44
C MET A 58 3.71 -7.31 -12.89
N ARG A 59 3.43 -6.02 -13.06
CA ARG A 59 4.44 -4.99 -13.34
C ARG A 59 5.35 -4.74 -12.15
N PHE A 60 4.80 -4.75 -10.94
CA PHE A 60 5.55 -4.50 -9.71
C PHE A 60 6.28 -5.72 -9.17
N LYS A 61 5.86 -6.93 -9.57
CA LYS A 61 6.39 -8.21 -9.10
C LYS A 61 7.93 -8.30 -9.12
N PRO A 62 8.65 -7.89 -10.19
CA PRO A 62 10.11 -7.94 -10.19
C PRO A 62 10.77 -7.11 -9.08
N TYR A 63 10.11 -6.04 -8.65
CA TYR A 63 10.58 -5.18 -7.57
C TYR A 63 10.17 -5.70 -6.20
N LEU A 64 8.95 -6.23 -6.08
CA LEU A 64 8.46 -6.85 -4.85
C LEU A 64 9.22 -8.14 -4.49
N ASP A 65 9.68 -8.88 -5.50
CA ASP A 65 10.52 -10.07 -5.33
C ASP A 65 12.01 -9.71 -5.11
N ASN A 66 12.39 -8.42 -5.19
CA ASN A 66 13.76 -7.98 -4.93
C ASN A 66 13.97 -7.79 -3.41
N PRO A 67 14.84 -8.59 -2.76
CA PRO A 67 15.06 -8.52 -1.31
C PRO A 67 15.69 -7.20 -0.83
N GLU A 68 16.29 -6.41 -1.73
CA GLU A 68 16.79 -5.07 -1.41
C GLU A 68 15.66 -4.03 -1.27
N ILE A 69 14.50 -4.28 -1.89
CA ILE A 69 13.36 -3.36 -1.94
C ILE A 69 12.25 -3.84 -1.01
N SER A 70 11.92 -5.14 -1.04
CA SER A 70 10.85 -5.73 -0.25
C SER A 70 11.22 -7.11 0.26
N ASN A 71 10.93 -7.35 1.54
CA ASN A 71 10.91 -8.69 2.14
C ASN A 71 9.46 -9.20 2.32
N ALA A 72 8.47 -8.43 1.88
CA ALA A 72 7.06 -8.81 1.93
C ALA A 72 6.68 -9.56 0.66
N SER A 73 6.40 -10.85 0.81
CA SER A 73 5.70 -11.63 -0.21
C SER A 73 4.20 -11.35 -0.16
N ASP A 74 3.54 -11.53 -1.30
CA ASP A 74 2.08 -11.44 -1.42
C ASP A 74 1.52 -10.06 -1.01
N ILE A 75 2.08 -8.99 -1.57
CA ILE A 75 1.49 -7.64 -1.52
C ILE A 75 1.22 -7.13 -2.93
N ALA A 76 0.19 -6.32 -3.12
CA ALA A 76 -0.12 -5.66 -4.38
C ALA A 76 -0.29 -4.14 -4.16
N PRO A 77 0.32 -3.28 -4.99
CA PRO A 77 0.03 -1.85 -4.98
C PRO A 77 -1.44 -1.60 -5.27
N VAL A 78 -2.06 -0.72 -4.49
CA VAL A 78 -3.48 -0.36 -4.63
C VAL A 78 -3.74 1.14 -4.63
N ILE A 79 -2.81 1.93 -4.09
CA ILE A 79 -2.86 3.38 -4.10
C ILE A 79 -1.50 3.89 -4.57
N GLU A 80 -1.51 4.80 -5.54
CA GLU A 80 -0.35 5.59 -5.94
C GLU A 80 -0.26 6.83 -5.06
N GLY A 81 0.93 7.09 -4.54
CA GLY A 81 1.31 8.33 -3.88
C GLY A 81 2.33 9.11 -4.70
N LEU A 82 2.53 10.38 -4.35
CA LEU A 82 3.56 11.19 -5.00
C LEU A 82 4.98 10.66 -4.70
N GLY A 83 5.87 10.80 -5.68
CA GLY A 83 7.31 10.54 -5.48
C GLY A 83 7.71 9.07 -5.49
N ASN A 84 7.10 8.24 -6.35
CA ASN A 84 7.36 6.80 -6.44
C ASN A 84 6.99 6.00 -5.17
N ALA A 85 6.07 6.53 -4.39
CA ALA A 85 5.54 5.89 -3.21
C ALA A 85 4.18 5.24 -3.51
N TYR A 86 3.91 4.09 -2.87
CA TYR A 86 2.69 3.33 -3.08
C TYR A 86 2.21 2.75 -1.76
N VAL A 87 0.89 2.69 -1.59
CA VAL A 87 0.29 1.87 -0.54
C VAL A 87 -0.08 0.51 -1.14
N CYS A 88 0.37 -0.56 -0.51
CA CYS A 88 0.12 -1.92 -0.93
C CYS A 88 -0.77 -2.66 0.06
N LEU A 89 -1.63 -3.56 -0.43
CA LEU A 89 -2.38 -4.50 0.39
C LEU A 89 -1.77 -5.89 0.34
N GLY A 90 -1.66 -6.50 1.51
CA GLY A 90 -1.31 -7.90 1.64
C GLY A 90 -2.46 -8.81 1.20
N PHE A 91 -2.11 -9.84 0.45
CA PHE A 91 -3.01 -10.91 0.02
C PHE A 91 -2.52 -12.28 0.52
N GLY A 92 -3.40 -13.29 0.47
CA GLY A 92 -3.09 -14.61 0.98
C GLY A 92 -3.24 -14.77 2.49
N SER A 93 -3.18 -16.01 2.97
CA SER A 93 -3.68 -16.39 4.29
C SER A 93 -2.94 -15.74 5.46
N GLU A 94 -1.66 -15.42 5.30
CA GLU A 94 -0.82 -14.87 6.37
C GLU A 94 -0.68 -13.35 6.31
N ASN A 95 -1.05 -12.72 5.19
CA ASN A 95 -0.84 -11.30 4.93
C ASN A 95 -2.13 -10.52 4.64
N LYS A 96 -3.27 -11.21 4.55
CA LYS A 96 -4.56 -10.59 4.21
C LYS A 96 -4.91 -9.45 5.16
N GLY A 97 -5.21 -8.29 4.58
CA GLY A 97 -5.66 -7.09 5.30
C GLY A 97 -4.53 -6.24 5.88
N PHE A 98 -3.27 -6.66 5.72
CA PHE A 98 -2.13 -5.83 6.09
C PHE A 98 -1.91 -4.76 5.03
N VAL A 99 -1.43 -3.60 5.48
CA VAL A 99 -1.22 -2.41 4.67
C VAL A 99 0.25 -2.03 4.76
N TYR A 100 0.87 -1.79 3.62
CA TYR A 100 2.29 -1.52 3.48
C TYR A 100 2.53 -0.19 2.77
N TYR A 101 3.59 0.50 3.16
CA TYR A 101 4.17 1.60 2.42
C TYR A 101 5.35 1.06 1.61
N LEU A 102 5.28 1.20 0.29
CA LEU A 102 6.36 0.86 -0.63
C LEU A 102 6.91 2.16 -1.20
N ASP A 103 8.21 2.34 -1.04
CA ASP A 103 8.95 3.45 -1.61
C ASP A 103 10.17 2.88 -2.32
N PHE A 104 10.40 3.26 -3.57
CA PHE A 104 11.52 2.71 -4.33
C PHE A 104 12.90 3.16 -3.85
N ASP A 105 12.97 4.28 -3.12
CA ASP A 105 14.22 4.80 -2.57
C ASP A 105 14.51 4.24 -1.16
N PHE A 106 13.47 3.94 -0.38
CA PHE A 106 13.61 3.53 1.02
C PHE A 106 13.22 2.07 1.32
N GLY A 107 12.44 1.43 0.45
CA GLY A 107 11.99 0.04 0.58
C GLY A 107 10.54 -0.10 1.03
N CYS A 108 10.20 -1.28 1.54
CA CYS A 108 8.84 -1.67 1.92
C CYS A 108 8.67 -1.81 3.43
N PHE A 109 7.65 -1.15 3.98
CA PHE A 109 7.39 -1.07 5.41
C PHE A 109 5.94 -1.44 5.73
N LEU A 110 5.73 -2.26 6.76
CA LEU A 110 4.39 -2.52 7.30
C LEU A 110 3.86 -1.25 7.99
N LEU A 111 2.70 -0.77 7.57
CA LEU A 111 2.00 0.34 8.22
C LEU A 111 1.07 -0.21 9.30
N ASP A 112 0.06 -0.97 8.88
CA ASP A 112 -1.00 -1.48 9.74
C ASP A 112 -1.37 -2.91 9.35
N LYS A 113 -1.85 -3.70 10.32
CA LYS A 113 -2.32 -5.07 10.07
C LYS A 113 -3.80 -5.15 9.68
N ASN A 114 -4.41 -3.99 9.45
CA ASN A 114 -5.84 -3.85 9.21
C ASN A 114 -6.11 -2.56 8.43
N LEU A 115 -6.91 -2.67 7.37
CA LEU A 115 -7.27 -1.55 6.50
C LEU A 115 -8.07 -0.45 7.20
N ASP A 116 -9.00 -0.78 8.10
CA ASP A 116 -9.76 0.23 8.86
C ASP A 116 -8.85 1.07 9.75
N THR A 117 -7.86 0.44 10.39
CA THR A 117 -6.88 1.15 11.20
C THR A 117 -6.07 2.12 10.35
N PHE A 118 -5.62 1.68 9.16
CA PHE A 118 -4.91 2.56 8.22
C PHE A 118 -5.77 3.76 7.81
N LEU A 119 -7.00 3.51 7.36
CA LEU A 119 -7.93 4.57 6.93
C LEU A 119 -8.23 5.58 8.04
N SER A 120 -8.27 5.15 9.30
CA SER A 120 -8.53 6.03 10.44
C SER A 120 -7.41 7.02 10.76
N LYS A 121 -6.20 6.80 10.21
CA LYS A 121 -5.00 7.62 10.44
C LYS A 121 -4.69 8.60 9.31
N LEU A 122 -5.41 8.50 8.20
CA LEU A 122 -5.27 9.43 7.08
C LEU A 122 -5.76 10.82 7.49
N ALA A 123 -4.99 11.84 7.13
CA ALA A 123 -5.28 13.25 7.46
C ALA A 123 -6.16 13.87 6.38
#